data_AF-X1QG13-F1
#
_entry.id   AF-X1QG13-F1
#
_cell.length_a   1.000
_cell.length_b   1.000
_cell.length_c   1.000
_cell.angle_alpha   90.00
_cell.angle_beta   90.00
_cell.angle_gamma   90.00
#
_symmetry.space_group_name_H-M   'P 1'
#
loop_
_entity.id
_entity.type
_entity.pdbx_description
1 polymer ?
#
loop_
_entity_poly.entity_id
_entity_poly.type
_entity_poly.pdbx_seq_one_letter_code
_entity_poly.pdbx_strand_id
1 'polypeptide(L)' 'MAYYLKYSLTKLGEELYGLEHIRWGKQLWAMCKVRKDHVCVITGKPIKKGEDAYRPITNGGNRYERISPEFFEVNK' A
#
# COMPACT_ATOMS: atom_id res chain seq x y z
N MET A 1 -20.60 -11.89 6.66
CA MET A 1 -20.28 -10.54 7.17
C MET A 1 -19.33 -9.89 6.17
N ALA A 2 -19.85 -9.10 5.23
CA ALA A 2 -19.02 -8.43 4.23
C ALA A 2 -18.30 -7.26 4.91
N TYR A 3 -16.99 -7.36 5.08
CA TYR A 3 -16.18 -6.24 5.57
C TYR A 3 -16.19 -5.16 4.49
N TYR A 4 -17.06 -4.17 4.63
CA TYR A 4 -17.00 -2.94 3.84
C TYR A 4 -15.62 -2.34 4.08
N LEU A 5 -14.75 -2.43 3.07
CA LEU A 5 -13.40 -1.87 3.11
C LEU A 5 -13.52 -0.34 3.23
N LYS A 6 -13.42 0.17 4.46
CA LYS A 6 -13.40 1.61 4.77
C LYS A 6 -12.03 2.19 4.44
N TYR A 7 -11.67 2.19 3.16
CA TYR A 7 -10.57 3.01 2.69
C TYR A 7 -11.04 4.02 1.65
N SER A 8 -10.37 5.17 1.63
CA SER A 8 -10.45 6.12 0.52
C SER A 8 -9.11 6.15 -0.19
N LEU A 9 -9.13 6.12 -1.53
CA LEU A 9 -7.95 6.16 -2.37
C LEU A 9 -7.97 7.43 -3.22
N THR A 10 -6.82 8.09 -3.34
CA THR A 10 -6.65 9.24 -4.22
C THR A 10 -5.33 9.09 -4.96
N LYS A 11 -5.37 9.06 -6.30
CA LYS A 11 -4.17 9.10 -7.11
C LYS A 11 -3.62 10.53 -7.14
N LEU A 12 -2.35 10.71 -6.74
CA LEU A 12 -1.70 12.02 -6.64
C LEU A 12 -0.56 12.21 -7.64
N GLY A 13 -0.11 11.12 -8.26
CA GLY A 13 0.90 11.10 -9.33
C GLY A 13 0.93 9.74 -10.01
N GLU A 14 1.89 9.50 -10.90
CA GLU A 14 2.03 8.21 -11.58
C GLU A 14 2.30 7.07 -10.59
N GLU A 15 3.18 7.32 -9.61
CA GLU A 15 3.65 6.34 -8.63
C GLU A 15 3.36 6.76 -7.18
N LEU A 16 2.38 7.64 -6.99
CA LEU A 16 2.03 8.23 -5.69
C LEU A 16 0.52 8.17 -5.43
N TYR A 17 0.15 7.58 -4.30
CA TYR A 17 -1.24 7.48 -3.85
C TYR A 17 -1.41 8.01 -2.44
N GLY A 18 -2.53 8.68 -2.20
CA GLY A 18 -3.07 8.91 -0.87
C GLY A 18 -4.03 7.77 -0.52
N LEU A 19 -3.82 7.14 0.63
CA LEU A 19 -4.69 6.09 1.18
C LEU A 19 -5.11 6.52 2.58
N GLU A 20 -6.42 6.62 2.81
CA GLU A 20 -6.98 6.71 4.14
C GLU A 20 -7.47 5.33 4.54
N HIS A 21 -6.96 4.80 5.65
CA HIS A 21 -7.32 3.49 6.15
C HIS A 21 -7.55 3.55 7.66
N ILE A 22 -8.54 2.82 8.16
CA ILE A 22 -8.92 2.84 9.58
C ILE A 22 -7.74 2.59 10.54
N ARG A 23 -6.75 1.78 10.12
CA ARG A 23 -5.58 1.42 10.93
C ARG A 23 -4.48 2.49 10.95
N TRP A 24 -4.33 3.27 9.87
CA TRP A 24 -3.18 4.17 9.69
C TRP A 24 -3.57 5.64 9.52
N GLY A 25 -4.87 5.93 9.45
CA GLY A 25 -5.38 7.22 9.03
C GLY A 25 -5.02 7.51 7.57
N LYS A 26 -4.94 8.80 7.25
CA LYS A 26 -4.55 9.30 5.93
C LYS A 26 -3.04 9.29 5.77
N GLN A 27 -2.53 8.60 4.76
CA GLN A 27 -1.10 8.51 4.47
C GLN A 27 -0.80 8.49 2.98
N LEU A 28 0.42 8.90 2.64
CA LEU A 28 0.97 8.82 1.28
C LEU A 28 1.78 7.54 1.10
N TRP A 29 1.60 6.92 -0.07
CA TRP A 29 2.21 5.68 -0.47
C TRP A 29 2.91 5.87 -1.82
N ALA A 30 4.23 5.67 -1.82
CA ALA A 30 5.07 5.80 -3.01
C ALA A 30 5.60 4.44 -3.47
N MET A 31 5.72 4.27 -4.78
CA MET A 31 6.31 3.07 -5.37
C MET A 31 7.78 2.91 -4.97
N CYS A 32 8.20 1.68 -4.79
CA CYS A 32 9.57 1.32 -4.48
C CYS A 32 9.85 -0.13 -4.85
N LYS A 33 11.14 -0.43 -5.10
CA LYS A 33 11.60 -1.80 -5.29
C LYS A 33 11.93 -2.45 -3.95
N VAL A 34 11.33 -3.60 -3.65
CA VAL A 34 11.54 -4.26 -2.36
C VAL A 34 12.89 -4.96 -2.30
N ARG A 35 13.56 -4.88 -1.14
CA ARG A 35 14.92 -5.43 -0.92
C ARG A 35 14.92 -6.82 -0.26
N LYS A 36 13.74 -7.27 0.19
CA LYS A 36 13.49 -8.57 0.83
C LYS A 36 12.04 -9.00 0.55
N ASP A 37 11.70 -10.23 0.87
CA ASP A 37 10.31 -10.70 0.77
C ASP A 37 9.41 -9.96 1.76
N HIS A 38 8.20 -9.66 1.31
CA HIS A 38 7.15 -8.98 2.05
C HIS A 38 5.81 -9.66 1.78
N VAL A 39 4.79 -9.23 2.53
CA VAL A 39 3.40 -9.58 2.30
C VAL A 39 2.62 -8.27 2.21
N CYS A 40 1.74 -8.18 1.21
CA CYS A 40 0.83 -7.05 1.06
C CYS A 40 -0.07 -6.96 2.29
N VAL A 41 -0.01 -5.82 2.99
CA VAL A 41 -0.75 -5.65 4.26
C VAL A 41 -2.27 -5.57 4.05
N ILE A 42 -2.73 -5.25 2.85
CA ILE A 42 -4.16 -5.20 2.52
C ILE A 42 -4.68 -6.53 1.99
N THR A 43 -4.01 -7.09 0.98
CA THR A 43 -4.51 -8.28 0.25
C THR A 43 -3.94 -9.60 0.75
N GLY A 44 -2.91 -9.58 1.60
CA GLY A 44 -2.19 -10.78 2.05
C GLY A 44 -1.33 -11.43 0.97
N LYS A 45 -1.26 -10.87 -0.24
CA LYS A 45 -0.46 -11.43 -1.34
C LYS A 45 1.04 -11.35 -1.05
N PRO A 46 1.82 -12.41 -1.36
CA PRO A 46 3.27 -12.34 -1.24
C PRO A 46 3.85 -11.34 -2.23
N ILE A 47 4.89 -10.62 -1.81
CA ILE A 47 5.68 -9.70 -2.62
C ILE A 47 7.14 -10.15 -2.50
N LYS A 48 7.76 -10.57 -3.60
CA LYS A 48 9.10 -11.13 -3.61
C LYS A 48 10.17 -10.07 -3.71
N LYS A 49 11.36 -10.36 -3.16
CA LYS A 49 12.53 -9.50 -3.30
C LYS A 49 12.76 -9.12 -4.78
N GLY A 50 12.93 -7.82 -5.03
CA GLY A 50 13.12 -7.28 -6.37
C GLY A 50 11.83 -6.92 -7.11
N GLU A 51 10.65 -7.24 -6.57
CA GLU A 51 9.38 -6.75 -7.11
C GLU A 51 9.10 -5.31 -6.69
N ASP A 52 8.16 -4.69 -7.39
CA ASP A 52 7.67 -3.36 -7.03
C ASP A 52 6.55 -3.45 -6.00
N ALA A 53 6.54 -2.51 -5.08
CA ALA A 53 5.48 -2.34 -4.10
C ALA A 53 5.39 -0.88 -3.66
N TYR A 54 4.30 -0.53 -3.01
CA TYR A 54 4.13 0.78 -2.42
C TYR A 54 4.52 0.74 -0.94
N ARG A 55 5.28 1.75 -0.52
CA ARG A 55 5.67 1.97 0.89
C ARG A 55 5.06 3.28 1.39
N PRO A 56 4.72 3.39 2.69
CA PRO A 56 4.33 4.66 3.24
C PRO A 56 5.53 5.62 3.25
N ILE A 57 5.28 6.87 2.88
CA ILE A 57 6.31 7.94 2.92
C ILE A 57 6.55 8.39 4.37
N THR A 58 5.53 8.30 5.21
CA THR A 58 5.62 8.71 6.61
C THR A 58 6.40 7.68 7.44
N ASN A 59 7.20 8.16 8.40
CA ASN A 59 7.95 7.31 9.34
C ASN A 59 7.09 6.77 10.49
N GLY A 60 5.80 6.53 10.24
CA GLY A 60 4.85 6.03 11.24
C GLY A 60 5.03 4.54 11.57
N GLY A 61 4.14 4.02 12.41
CA GLY A 61 4.14 2.62 12.86
C GLY A 61 4.02 1.58 11.72
N ASN A 62 3.64 1.99 10.51
CA ASN A 62 3.54 1.15 9.34
C ASN A 62 4.70 1.28 8.34
N ARG A 63 5.83 1.91 8.72
CA ARG A 63 7.01 2.12 7.84
C ARG A 63 7.53 0.86 7.11
N TYR A 64 7.27 -0.33 7.67
CA TYR A 64 7.70 -1.62 7.12
C TYR A 64 6.64 -2.33 6.30
N GLU A 65 5.41 -1.83 6.29
CA GLU A 65 4.31 -2.42 5.54
C GLU A 65 4.45 -2.10 4.05
N ARG A 66 3.97 -3.03 3.23
CA ARG A 66 4.00 -2.94 1.77
C ARG A 66 2.61 -3.21 1.23
N ILE A 67 2.26 -2.51 0.16
CA ILE A 67 1.04 -2.75 -0.60
C ILE A 67 1.43 -3.13 -2.03
N SER A 68 0.86 -4.22 -2.53
CA SER A 68 1.13 -4.70 -3.89
C SER A 68 0.59 -3.70 -4.93
N PRO A 69 1.26 -3.53 -6.09
CA PRO A 69 0.78 -2.64 -7.15
C PRO A 69 -0.63 -2.99 -7.62
N GLU A 70 -0.95 -4.28 -7.70
CA GLU A 70 -2.26 -4.81 -8.07
C GLU A 70 -3.40 -4.21 -7.23
N PHE A 71 -3.19 -3.95 -5.94
CA PHE A 71 -4.21 -3.32 -5.11
C PHE A 71 -4.62 -1.95 -5.64
N PHE A 72 -3.63 -1.13 -6.03
CA PHE A 72 -3.90 0.20 -6.57
C PHE A 72 -4.46 0.12 -7.99
N GLU A 73 -4.03 -0.85 -8.80
CA GLU A 73 -4.54 -1.03 -10.17
C GLU A 73 -6.02 -1.40 -10.22
N VAL A 74 -6.47 -2.27 -9.32
CA VAL A 74 -7.88 -2.69 -9.24
C VAL A 74 -8.79 -1.60 -8.66
N ASN A 75 -8.24 -0.64 -7.93
CA ASN A 75 -9.00 0.40 -7.21
C ASN A 75 -8.79 1.82 -7.79
N LYS A 76 -8.24 1.93 -9.01
CA LYS A 76 -8.06 3.20 -9.74
C LYS A 76 -9.39 3.83 -10.14
#